data_AF-A0A1V9ZCB4-F1
#
_entry.id   AF-A0A1V9ZCB4-F1
#
_cell.length_a   1.000
_cell.length_b   1.000
_cell.length_c   1.000
_cell.angle_alpha   90.00
_cell.angle_beta   90.00
_cell.angle_gamma   90.00
#
_symmetry.space_group_name_H-M   'P 1'
#
loop_
_entity.id
_entity.type
_entity.pdbx_description
1 polymer ?
#
loop_
_entity_poly.entity_id
_entity_poly.type
_entity_poly.pdbx_seq_one_letter_code
_entity_poly.pdbx_strand_id
1 'polypeptide(L)'
;MIDKQLGAISSHSIRMEGDEWAFVIVFPNQDVETLKLKLISLLKAGLILKMFYSNTKKLNSSEPSMIFCKVRAKLEALKSEAARINLPMLMNKKRLEEMARIGIKHDDDTVSTFVIGDDKTLRHDKLTPYEYIYMKYDRKYKEVESLYQLGPNGEVFTSVERLILIESIITNVAKFDIDKLKNEKVIEDCFPLHNTDDLIELKSKWTAWMRCHVFCLSWILHDIPSCFWPCWIVNLCP
;
A
#
# COMPACT_ATOMS: atom_id res chain seq x y z
N MET A 1 9.99 -44.45 -12.56
CA MET A 1 10.04 -44.51 -11.08
C MET A 1 11.24 -43.72 -10.59
N ILE A 2 11.13 -42.40 -10.51
CA ILE A 2 12.00 -41.56 -9.68
C ILE A 2 11.07 -40.50 -9.13
N ASP A 3 10.62 -40.74 -7.90
CA ASP A 3 9.64 -39.93 -7.19
C ASP A 3 10.37 -39.20 -6.06
N LYS A 4 9.98 -37.94 -5.86
CA LYS A 4 10.05 -37.17 -4.60
C LYS A 4 11.44 -36.86 -4.03
N GLN A 5 11.88 -35.62 -4.24
CA GLN A 5 12.12 -34.65 -3.15
C GLN A 5 12.06 -33.22 -3.72
N LEU A 6 10.94 -32.52 -3.49
CA LEU A 6 10.92 -31.06 -3.50
C LEU A 6 10.40 -30.66 -2.13
N GLY A 7 11.35 -30.51 -1.21
CA GLY A 7 11.13 -30.01 0.12
C GLY A 7 10.49 -28.62 0.08
N ALA A 8 9.54 -28.42 0.97
CA ALA A 8 9.02 -27.10 1.31
C ALA A 8 10.19 -26.24 1.82
N ILE A 9 10.68 -25.34 0.98
CA ILE A 9 11.55 -24.26 1.42
C ILE A 9 10.62 -23.23 2.06
N SER A 10 10.48 -23.34 3.38
CA SER A 10 9.99 -22.26 4.23
C SER A 10 10.98 -21.09 4.12
N SER A 11 10.72 -20.19 3.19
CA SER A 11 11.50 -18.97 3.03
C SER A 11 11.14 -18.00 4.15
N HIS A 12 11.89 -18.05 5.24
CA HIS A 12 12.17 -16.86 6.04
C HIS A 12 13.05 -15.91 5.18
N SER A 13 12.48 -15.39 4.10
CA SER A 13 13.08 -14.27 3.39
C SER A 13 12.80 -13.04 4.24
N ILE A 14 13.85 -12.38 4.71
CA ILE A 14 13.76 -11.01 5.22
C ILE A 14 13.13 -10.19 4.09
N ARG A 15 11.84 -9.91 4.20
CA ARG A 15 11.09 -9.13 3.21
C ARG A 15 11.67 -7.74 3.23
N MET A 16 12.40 -7.39 2.18
CA MET A 16 12.82 -6.01 2.00
C MET A 16 11.58 -5.20 1.61
N GLU A 17 11.42 -4.07 2.29
CA GLU A 17 10.38 -3.09 2.02
C GLU A 17 10.34 -2.75 0.51
N GLY A 18 9.17 -2.92 -0.12
CA GLY A 18 9.00 -2.69 -1.55
C GLY A 18 9.07 -3.92 -2.46
N ASP A 19 9.25 -5.15 -1.94
CA ASP A 19 9.48 -6.31 -2.83
C ASP A 19 8.19 -6.89 -3.46
N GLU A 20 7.02 -6.62 -2.88
CA GLU A 20 5.75 -7.21 -3.35
C GLU A 20 5.18 -6.54 -4.61
N TRP A 21 4.60 -7.37 -5.48
CA TRP A 21 3.86 -6.93 -6.66
C TRP A 21 2.48 -6.43 -6.26
N ALA A 22 2.14 -5.22 -6.68
CA ALA A 22 0.95 -4.52 -6.20
C ALA A 22 -0.18 -4.47 -7.23
N PHE A 23 0.14 -4.38 -8.52
CA PHE A 23 -0.85 -4.30 -9.60
C PHE A 23 -0.52 -5.26 -10.74
N VAL A 24 -1.54 -5.60 -11.52
CA VAL A 24 -1.42 -6.23 -12.82
C VAL A 24 -2.12 -5.39 -13.86
N ILE A 25 -1.40 -5.05 -14.93
CA ILE A 25 -1.97 -4.46 -16.15
C ILE A 25 -1.99 -5.54 -17.24
N VAL A 26 -3.13 -5.72 -17.87
CA VAL A 26 -3.35 -6.74 -18.91
C VAL A 26 -3.40 -6.06 -20.27
N PHE A 27 -2.49 -6.46 -21.16
CA PHE A 27 -2.42 -5.96 -22.53
C PHE A 27 -2.88 -7.04 -23.51
N PRO A 28 -3.63 -6.69 -24.57
CA PRO A 28 -3.85 -7.59 -25.69
C PRO A 28 -2.54 -7.78 -26.45
N ASN A 29 -2.24 -9.00 -26.88
CA ASN A 29 -1.02 -9.27 -27.65
C ASN A 29 -1.21 -8.86 -29.12
N GLN A 30 -1.23 -7.55 -29.42
CA GLN A 30 -1.49 -7.05 -30.77
C GLN A 30 -0.31 -6.24 -31.34
N ASP A 31 0.03 -5.12 -30.69
CA ASP A 31 1.08 -4.19 -31.15
C ASP A 31 2.21 -4.05 -30.13
N VAL A 32 3.40 -4.46 -30.54
CA VAL A 32 4.62 -4.42 -29.73
C VAL A 32 5.13 -2.99 -29.54
N GLU A 33 4.96 -2.10 -30.53
CA GLU A 33 5.49 -0.74 -30.44
C GLU A 33 4.65 0.14 -29.52
N THR A 34 3.32 0.09 -29.63
CA THR A 34 2.43 0.75 -28.66
C THR A 34 2.68 0.24 -27.24
N LEU A 35 2.84 -1.09 -27.07
CA LEU A 35 3.17 -1.67 -25.77
C LEU A 35 4.49 -1.11 -25.22
N LYS A 36 5.56 -1.09 -26.01
CA LYS A 36 6.87 -0.54 -25.57
C LYS A 36 6.75 0.91 -25.11
N LEU A 37 6.05 1.77 -25.85
CA LEU A 37 5.88 3.18 -25.48
C LEU A 37 5.18 3.33 -24.13
N LYS A 38 4.15 2.53 -23.88
CA LYS A 38 3.42 2.49 -22.60
C LYS A 38 4.25 1.95 -21.44
N LEU A 39 5.06 0.91 -21.67
CA LEU A 39 5.96 0.38 -20.64
C LEU A 39 7.05 1.41 -20.29
N ILE A 40 7.56 2.15 -21.28
CA ILE A 40 8.56 3.19 -21.04
C ILE A 40 8.00 4.32 -20.16
N SER A 41 6.73 4.74 -20.35
CA SER A 41 6.15 5.79 -19.50
C SER A 41 6.02 5.33 -18.04
N LEU A 42 5.63 4.07 -17.82
CA LEU A 42 5.56 3.47 -16.48
C LEU A 42 6.95 3.36 -15.82
N LEU A 43 7.97 2.91 -16.57
CA LEU A 43 9.35 2.83 -16.07
C LEU A 43 9.92 4.21 -15.71
N LYS A 44 9.64 5.23 -16.53
CA LYS A 44 10.05 6.62 -16.27
C LYS A 44 9.41 7.21 -15.02
N ALA A 45 8.22 6.72 -14.64
CA ALA A 45 7.54 7.11 -13.41
C ALA A 45 8.11 6.43 -12.14
N GLY A 46 9.16 5.63 -12.26
CA GLY A 46 9.80 4.95 -11.12
C GLY A 46 9.17 3.61 -10.74
N LEU A 47 8.29 3.08 -11.60
CA LEU A 47 7.72 1.75 -11.45
C LEU A 47 8.69 0.67 -11.96
N ILE A 48 8.60 -0.52 -11.38
CA ILE A 48 9.29 -1.73 -11.81
C ILE A 48 8.24 -2.67 -12.40
N LEU A 49 8.56 -3.23 -13.56
CA LEU A 49 7.64 -4.04 -14.35
C LEU A 49 8.19 -5.46 -14.52
N LYS A 50 7.31 -6.46 -14.51
CA LYS A 50 7.64 -7.84 -14.92
C LYS A 50 6.52 -8.40 -15.78
N MET A 51 6.88 -8.85 -16.98
CA MET A 51 5.92 -9.32 -17.98
C MET A 51 5.81 -10.85 -18.00
N PHE A 52 4.62 -11.33 -18.30
CA PHE A 52 4.27 -12.75 -18.45
C PHE A 52 3.29 -12.90 -19.60
N TYR A 53 3.37 -13.99 -20.34
CA TYR A 53 2.40 -14.31 -21.38
C TYR A 53 1.27 -15.15 -20.81
N SER A 54 0.06 -14.99 -21.35
CA SER A 54 -1.06 -15.86 -21.05
C SER A 54 -0.84 -17.27 -21.61
N ASN A 55 -1.30 -18.29 -20.88
CA ASN A 55 -1.35 -19.66 -21.42
C ASN A 55 -2.41 -19.83 -22.52
N THR A 56 -3.41 -18.94 -22.56
CA THR A 56 -4.43 -18.90 -23.61
C THR A 56 -3.84 -18.40 -24.91
N LYS A 57 -4.09 -19.12 -25.99
CA LYS A 57 -3.64 -18.79 -27.35
C LYS A 57 -4.75 -18.10 -28.13
N LYS A 58 -4.39 -17.28 -29.12
CA LYS A 58 -5.37 -16.71 -30.05
C LYS A 58 -6.04 -17.83 -30.87
N LEU A 59 -7.34 -17.67 -31.18
CA LEU A 59 -8.00 -18.50 -32.18
C LEU A 59 -7.18 -18.40 -33.48
N ASN A 60 -6.60 -19.50 -33.95
CA ASN A 60 -5.82 -19.61 -35.20
C ASN A 60 -4.34 -19.17 -35.14
N SER A 61 -3.74 -18.95 -33.97
CA SER A 61 -2.29 -18.74 -33.85
C SER A 61 -1.69 -19.46 -32.65
N SER A 62 -0.41 -19.82 -32.72
CA SER A 62 0.31 -20.33 -31.55
C SER A 62 0.75 -19.21 -30.59
N GLU A 63 0.48 -17.95 -30.93
CA GLU A 63 0.78 -16.80 -30.09
C GLU A 63 -0.15 -16.72 -28.88
N PRO A 64 0.37 -16.28 -27.72
CA PRO A 64 -0.46 -15.99 -26.56
C PRO A 64 -1.44 -14.86 -26.87
N SER A 65 -2.62 -14.94 -26.28
CA SER A 65 -3.68 -13.94 -26.47
C SER A 65 -3.41 -12.63 -25.72
N MET A 66 -2.80 -12.72 -24.52
CA MET A 66 -2.63 -11.59 -23.61
C MET A 66 -1.23 -11.56 -23.00
N ILE A 67 -0.84 -10.37 -22.56
CA ILE A 67 0.39 -10.10 -21.83
C ILE A 67 0.03 -9.49 -20.48
N PHE A 68 0.42 -10.15 -19.41
CA PHE A 68 0.27 -9.67 -18.04
C PHE A 68 1.53 -8.92 -17.62
N CYS A 69 1.38 -7.67 -17.19
CA CYS A 69 2.44 -6.86 -16.65
C CYS A 69 2.21 -6.66 -15.15
N LYS A 70 3.02 -7.32 -14.32
CA LYS A 70 3.05 -7.04 -12.89
C LYS A 70 3.79 -5.74 -12.64
N VAL A 71 3.25 -4.92 -11.75
CA VAL A 71 3.75 -3.59 -11.41
C VAL A 71 4.05 -3.53 -9.92
N ARG A 72 5.20 -2.96 -9.58
CA ARG A 72 5.58 -2.55 -8.23
C ARG A 72 6.29 -1.19 -8.29
N ALA A 73 6.48 -0.53 -7.15
CA ALA A 73 7.20 0.73 -7.08
C ALA A 73 8.45 0.61 -6.20
N LYS A 74 9.48 1.41 -6.52
CA LYS A 74 10.62 1.60 -5.62
C LYS A 74 10.18 2.41 -4.40
N LEU A 75 10.76 2.12 -3.23
CA LEU A 75 10.46 2.87 -2.00
C LEU A 75 10.65 4.38 -2.18
N GLU A 76 11.70 4.81 -2.88
CA GLU A 76 11.93 6.22 -3.17
C GLU A 76 10.83 6.88 -4.02
N ALA A 77 10.24 6.13 -4.96
CA ALA A 77 9.11 6.62 -5.74
C ALA A 77 7.85 6.76 -4.85
N LEU A 78 7.61 5.79 -3.96
CA LEU A 78 6.52 5.83 -2.99
C LEU A 78 6.68 7.03 -2.03
N LYS A 79 7.86 7.23 -1.46
CA LYS A 79 8.15 8.36 -0.57
C LYS A 79 7.98 9.71 -1.28
N SER A 80 8.46 9.81 -2.51
CA SER A 80 8.30 11.03 -3.33
C SER A 80 6.83 11.32 -3.61
N GLU A 81 6.06 10.29 -3.97
CA GLU A 81 4.64 10.45 -4.25
C GLU A 81 3.84 10.77 -2.99
N ALA A 82 4.14 10.12 -1.86
CA ALA A 82 3.49 10.37 -0.58
C ALA A 82 3.67 11.84 -0.16
N ALA A 83 4.87 12.40 -0.35
CA ALA A 83 5.13 13.82 -0.11
C ALA A 83 4.36 14.72 -1.11
N ARG A 84 4.28 14.33 -2.38
CA ARG A 84 3.57 15.09 -3.43
C ARG A 84 2.07 15.20 -3.14
N ILE A 85 1.45 14.12 -2.68
CA ILE A 85 0.01 14.07 -2.39
C ILE A 85 -0.33 14.49 -0.95
N ASN A 86 0.67 14.82 -0.12
CA ASN A 86 0.53 15.08 1.31
C ASN A 86 -0.19 13.93 2.05
N LEU A 87 0.23 12.67 1.79
CA LEU A 87 -0.40 11.48 2.36
C LEU A 87 -0.44 11.59 3.90
N PRO A 88 -1.62 11.54 4.55
CA PRO A 88 -1.70 11.59 6.00
C PRO A 88 -1.20 10.27 6.60
N MET A 89 -0.13 10.35 7.38
CA MET A 89 0.53 9.22 8.03
C MET A 89 0.34 9.30 9.54
N LEU A 90 0.04 8.16 10.15
CA LEU A 90 -0.08 8.05 11.60
C LEU A 90 1.29 8.24 12.26
N MET A 91 1.34 9.01 13.34
CA MET A 91 2.57 9.24 14.10
C MET A 91 2.74 8.20 15.22
N ASN A 92 3.99 7.88 15.52
CA ASN A 92 4.36 7.02 16.63
C ASN A 92 4.16 7.76 17.95
N LYS A 93 3.16 7.32 18.73
CA LYS A 93 2.80 7.97 20.01
C LYS A 93 3.97 8.19 20.96
N LYS A 94 4.86 7.18 21.11
CA LYS A 94 5.98 7.25 22.06
C LYS A 94 7.04 8.24 21.60
N ARG A 95 7.32 8.27 20.29
CA ARG A 95 8.28 9.21 19.71
C ARG A 95 7.75 10.64 19.73
N LEU A 96 6.46 10.79 19.48
CA LEU A 96 5.80 12.09 19.50
C LEU A 96 5.77 12.67 20.92
N GLU A 97 5.42 11.86 21.92
CA GLU A 97 5.48 12.26 23.34
C GLU A 97 6.90 12.67 23.76
N GLU A 98 7.90 11.89 23.38
CA GLU A 98 9.29 12.21 23.70
C GLU A 98 9.75 13.51 23.01
N MET A 99 9.37 13.70 21.75
CA MET A 99 9.68 14.92 21.01
C MET A 99 8.97 16.13 21.60
N ALA A 100 7.72 16.01 22.04
CA ALA A 100 6.98 17.08 22.69
C ALA A 100 7.65 17.50 24.02
N ARG A 101 8.16 16.52 24.77
CA ARG A 101 8.90 16.74 26.02
C ARG A 101 10.25 17.42 25.83
N ILE A 102 10.96 17.12 24.75
CA ILE A 102 12.30 17.69 24.44
C ILE A 102 12.18 19.04 23.72
N GLY A 103 11.14 19.23 22.90
CA GLY A 103 11.03 20.32 21.94
C GLY A 103 11.89 20.07 20.69
N ILE A 104 11.70 20.90 19.66
CA ILE A 104 12.46 20.80 18.40
C ILE A 104 13.20 22.12 18.19
N LYS A 105 14.52 22.05 18.01
CA LYS A 105 15.34 23.21 17.65
C LYS A 105 15.69 23.11 16.16
N HIS A 106 15.08 23.98 15.35
CA HIS A 106 15.52 24.20 13.98
C HIS A 106 16.08 25.61 13.84
N ASP A 107 16.95 25.80 12.84
CA ASP A 107 17.60 27.08 12.55
C ASP A 107 16.58 28.18 12.18
N ASP A 108 15.44 27.78 11.60
CA ASP A 108 14.39 28.69 11.12
C ASP A 108 13.26 28.91 12.13
N ASP A 109 13.05 27.98 13.08
CA ASP A 109 12.01 28.08 14.12
C ASP A 109 12.28 27.08 15.25
N THR A 110 12.19 27.54 16.50
CA THR A 110 12.31 26.67 17.68
C THR A 110 10.93 26.37 18.24
N VAL A 111 10.52 25.11 18.18
CA VAL A 111 9.32 24.62 18.87
C VAL A 111 9.71 24.33 20.31
N SER A 112 9.24 25.17 21.22
CA SER A 112 9.39 24.97 22.67
C SER A 112 8.74 23.67 23.13
N THR A 113 9.20 23.16 24.26
CA THR A 113 8.62 21.96 24.88
C THR A 113 7.14 22.17 25.18
N PHE A 114 6.34 21.15 24.93
CA PHE A 114 4.95 21.12 25.36
C PHE A 114 4.64 19.72 25.89
N VAL A 115 4.09 19.64 27.09
CA VAL A 115 3.69 18.37 27.71
C VAL A 115 2.19 18.45 27.93
N ILE A 116 1.45 17.54 27.30
CA ILE A 116 -0.02 17.49 27.42
C ILE A 116 -0.39 16.54 28.56
N GLY A 117 -0.83 17.10 29.68
CA GLY A 117 -1.32 16.35 30.84
C GLY A 117 -0.22 15.65 31.64
N ASP A 118 -0.56 15.27 32.87
CA ASP A 118 0.24 14.38 33.71
C ASP A 118 -0.41 12.99 33.77
N ASP A 119 0.37 11.99 34.21
CA ASP A 119 -0.11 10.62 34.40
C ASP A 119 -1.34 10.52 35.32
N LYS A 120 -1.74 11.57 36.04
CA LYS A 120 -2.91 11.57 36.94
C LYS A 120 -4.15 12.12 36.26
N THR A 121 -4.01 13.20 35.50
CA THR A 121 -5.11 13.79 34.71
C THR A 121 -5.56 12.85 33.60
N LEU A 122 -4.63 12.12 32.98
CA LEU A 122 -4.93 11.25 31.83
C LEU A 122 -5.37 9.82 32.19
N ARG A 123 -5.43 9.42 33.48
CA ARG A 123 -5.70 8.01 33.87
C ARG A 123 -7.06 7.49 33.43
N HIS A 124 -8.03 8.39 33.33
CA HIS A 124 -9.40 8.06 33.00
C HIS A 124 -9.70 8.25 31.51
N ASP A 125 -8.74 8.79 30.75
CA ASP A 125 -8.90 9.02 29.33
C ASP A 125 -8.64 7.72 28.57
N LYS A 126 -9.63 7.35 27.75
CA LYS A 126 -9.53 6.17 26.89
C LYS A 126 -8.50 6.36 25.76
N LEU A 127 -8.29 7.61 25.36
CA LEU A 127 -7.37 8.00 24.30
C LEU A 127 -6.32 8.91 24.88
N THR A 128 -5.05 8.56 24.70
CA THR A 128 -3.97 9.42 25.14
C THR A 128 -3.76 10.56 24.13
N PRO A 129 -3.26 11.74 24.56
CA PRO A 129 -3.10 12.90 23.69
C PRO A 129 -2.19 12.69 22.48
N TYR A 130 -1.32 11.66 22.52
CA TYR A 130 -0.36 11.35 21.45
C TYR A 130 -0.79 10.16 20.56
N GLU A 131 -1.99 9.62 20.76
CA GLU A 131 -2.56 8.58 19.92
C GLU A 131 -3.37 9.16 18.76
N TYR A 132 -3.38 8.44 17.62
CA TYR A 132 -4.16 8.80 16.43
C TYR A 132 -3.88 10.20 15.87
N ILE A 133 -2.68 10.73 16.10
CA ILE A 133 -2.23 11.97 15.46
C ILE A 133 -1.70 11.63 14.08
N TYR A 134 -2.30 12.24 13.06
CA TYR A 134 -1.89 12.12 11.67
C TYR A 134 -1.17 13.38 11.22
N MET A 135 -0.15 13.20 10.41
CA MET A 135 0.59 14.29 9.80
C MET A 135 0.84 13.98 8.33
N LYS A 136 0.82 15.01 7.49
CA LYS A 136 1.23 14.86 6.09
C LYS A 136 2.63 14.26 6.01
N TYR A 137 2.84 13.34 5.08
CA TYR A 137 4.15 12.77 4.85
C TYR A 137 5.10 13.85 4.33
N ASP A 138 6.19 14.06 5.07
CA ASP A 138 7.23 15.05 4.80
C ASP A 138 8.59 14.37 4.86
N ARG A 139 9.46 14.75 3.93
CA ARG A 139 10.84 14.26 3.75
C ARG A 139 11.88 15.34 4.04
N LYS A 140 11.46 16.57 4.32
CA LYS A 140 12.36 17.73 4.47
C LYS A 140 13.29 17.57 5.67
N TYR A 141 12.79 17.03 6.79
CA TYR A 141 13.53 16.90 8.04
C TYR A 141 13.66 15.42 8.41
N LYS A 142 14.90 15.00 8.70
CA LYS A 142 15.20 13.59 9.01
C LYS A 142 14.62 13.16 10.37
N GLU A 143 14.53 14.10 11.33
CA GLU A 143 13.91 13.82 12.63
C GLU A 143 12.43 13.46 12.49
N VAL A 144 11.75 14.10 11.53
CA VAL A 144 10.32 13.88 11.24
C VAL A 144 10.06 12.51 10.65
N GLU A 145 10.97 11.95 9.84
CA GLU A 145 10.81 10.61 9.28
C GLU A 145 10.70 9.54 10.37
N SER A 146 11.41 9.71 11.49
CA SER A 146 11.36 8.80 12.65
C SER A 146 10.08 8.90 13.48
N LEU A 147 9.27 9.94 13.25
CA LEU A 147 8.00 10.14 13.92
C LEU A 147 6.86 9.33 13.31
N TYR A 148 6.97 8.91 12.05
CA TYR A 148 5.91 8.10 11.46
C TYR A 148 5.85 6.72 12.08
N GLN A 149 4.64 6.22 12.27
CA GLN A 149 4.42 4.86 12.72
C GLN A 149 4.80 3.89 11.60
N LEU A 150 5.71 2.97 11.90
CA LEU A 150 6.04 1.88 11.00
C LEU A 150 5.01 0.75 11.14
N GLY A 151 4.80 0.03 10.04
CA GLY A 151 4.04 -1.21 10.02
C GLY A 151 4.68 -2.32 10.87
N PRO A 152 3.96 -3.43 11.08
CA PRO A 152 4.42 -4.54 11.94
C PRO A 152 5.76 -5.15 11.49
N ASN A 153 6.06 -5.08 10.19
CA ASN A 153 7.31 -5.58 9.60
C ASN A 153 8.39 -4.49 9.42
N GLY A 154 8.20 -3.31 10.02
CA GLY A 154 9.10 -2.16 9.85
C GLY A 154 8.91 -1.41 8.53
N GLU A 155 7.83 -1.67 7.80
CA GLU A 155 7.50 -0.98 6.55
C GLU A 155 7.02 0.45 6.84
N VAL A 156 7.44 1.42 6.02
CA VAL A 156 7.01 2.83 6.12
C VAL A 156 5.57 3.00 5.68
N PHE A 157 5.13 2.25 4.67
CA PHE A 157 3.78 2.30 4.12
C PHE A 157 3.10 0.93 4.25
N THR A 158 1.86 0.93 4.72
CA THR A 158 0.98 -0.24 4.73
C THR A 158 0.65 -0.72 3.31
N SER A 159 0.19 -1.95 3.16
CA SER A 159 -0.24 -2.52 1.87
C SER A 159 -1.23 -1.62 1.13
N VAL A 160 -2.22 -1.07 1.84
CA VAL A 160 -3.23 -0.18 1.25
C VAL A 160 -2.65 1.17 0.85
N GLU A 161 -1.84 1.81 1.70
CA GLU A 161 -1.17 3.06 1.34
C GLU A 161 -0.29 2.88 0.10
N ARG A 162 0.39 1.74 -0.03
CA ARG A 162 1.18 1.41 -1.22
C ARG A 162 0.31 1.28 -2.46
N LEU A 163 -0.87 0.68 -2.38
CA LEU A 163 -1.81 0.62 -3.50
C LEU A 163 -2.23 2.02 -3.94
N ILE A 164 -2.60 2.89 -3.00
CA ILE A 164 -2.97 4.30 -3.27
C ILE A 164 -1.83 5.04 -3.96
N LEU A 165 -0.61 4.91 -3.42
CA LEU A 165 0.56 5.59 -3.96
C LEU A 165 0.88 5.10 -5.37
N ILE A 166 0.83 3.79 -5.61
CA ILE A 166 1.11 3.22 -6.95
C ILE A 166 0.02 3.62 -7.95
N GLU A 167 -1.25 3.59 -7.56
CA GLU A 167 -2.36 4.06 -8.39
C GLU A 167 -2.19 5.54 -8.77
N SER A 168 -1.80 6.38 -7.80
CA SER A 168 -1.50 7.78 -8.03
C SER A 168 -0.28 7.97 -8.95
N ILE A 169 0.78 7.17 -8.82
CA ILE A 169 1.94 7.21 -9.72
C ILE A 169 1.54 6.84 -11.14
N ILE A 170 0.76 5.76 -11.32
CA ILE A 170 0.27 5.31 -12.63
C ILE A 170 -0.54 6.44 -13.29
N THR A 171 -1.52 6.99 -12.57
CA THR A 171 -2.45 7.97 -13.13
C THR A 171 -1.80 9.34 -13.34
N ASN A 172 -1.10 9.87 -12.34
CA ASN A 172 -0.63 11.26 -12.35
C ASN A 172 0.80 11.43 -12.88
N VAL A 173 1.72 10.53 -12.52
CA VAL A 173 3.14 10.66 -12.88
C VAL A 173 3.40 10.02 -14.25
N ALA A 174 2.95 8.79 -14.46
CA ALA A 174 3.08 8.11 -15.75
C ALA A 174 2.07 8.62 -16.79
N LYS A 175 1.07 9.41 -16.36
CA LYS A 175 -0.06 9.88 -17.19
C LYS A 175 -0.76 8.73 -17.90
N PHE A 176 -0.89 7.61 -17.17
CA PHE A 176 -1.45 6.37 -17.67
C PHE A 176 -2.92 6.32 -17.24
N ASP A 177 -3.77 6.97 -18.01
CA ASP A 177 -5.22 6.98 -17.80
C ASP A 177 -5.79 5.60 -18.15
N ILE A 178 -6.12 4.82 -17.12
CA ILE A 178 -6.58 3.44 -17.24
C ILE A 178 -7.90 3.38 -18.02
N ASP A 179 -8.86 4.25 -17.71
CA ASP A 179 -10.20 4.23 -18.30
C ASP A 179 -10.15 4.60 -19.78
N LYS A 180 -9.37 5.63 -20.13
CA LYS A 180 -9.15 5.99 -21.53
C LYS A 180 -8.53 4.83 -22.33
N LEU A 181 -7.51 4.17 -21.77
CA LEU A 181 -6.82 3.08 -22.44
C LEU A 181 -7.68 1.81 -22.57
N LYS A 182 -8.58 1.56 -21.61
CA LYS A 182 -9.58 0.48 -21.71
C LYS A 182 -10.59 0.78 -22.82
N ASN A 183 -11.09 2.02 -22.90
CA ASN A 183 -12.03 2.44 -23.94
C ASN A 183 -11.41 2.36 -25.34
N GLU A 184 -10.12 2.71 -25.47
CA GLU A 184 -9.35 2.59 -26.72
C GLU A 184 -8.93 1.14 -27.03
N LYS A 185 -9.24 0.17 -26.17
CA LYS A 185 -8.82 -1.25 -26.26
C LYS A 185 -7.30 -1.43 -26.34
N VAL A 186 -6.55 -0.50 -25.76
CA VAL A 186 -5.08 -0.58 -25.64
C VAL A 186 -4.69 -1.51 -24.48
N ILE A 187 -5.49 -1.50 -23.41
CA ILE A 187 -5.40 -2.45 -22.30
C ILE A 187 -6.74 -3.15 -22.14
N GLU A 188 -6.69 -4.40 -21.69
CA GLU A 188 -7.89 -5.18 -21.34
C GLU A 188 -8.34 -4.81 -19.93
N ASP A 189 -7.41 -4.80 -18.97
CA ASP A 189 -7.74 -4.50 -17.58
C ASP A 189 -6.54 -4.06 -16.74
N CYS A 190 -6.83 -3.48 -15.58
CA CYS A 190 -5.85 -3.14 -14.55
C CYS A 190 -6.48 -3.35 -13.16
N PHE A 191 -5.85 -4.19 -12.33
CA PHE A 191 -6.37 -4.50 -11.00
C PHE A 191 -5.26 -4.69 -9.96
N PRO A 192 -5.53 -4.38 -8.69
CA PRO A 192 -4.60 -4.61 -7.59
C PRO A 192 -4.47 -6.09 -7.28
N LEU A 193 -3.28 -6.50 -6.82
CA LEU A 193 -3.02 -7.84 -6.30
C LEU A 193 -3.24 -7.86 -4.78
N HIS A 194 -3.87 -8.94 -4.31
CA HIS A 194 -4.08 -9.13 -2.87
C HIS A 194 -2.77 -9.51 -2.17
N ASN A 195 -2.52 -8.90 -1.02
CA ASN A 195 -1.57 -9.43 -0.05
C ASN A 195 -2.22 -10.63 0.64
N THR A 196 -1.61 -11.81 0.49
CA THR A 196 -2.16 -13.06 1.02
C THR A 196 -2.14 -13.13 2.53
N ASP A 197 -1.16 -12.49 3.18
CA ASP A 197 -0.99 -12.53 4.62
C ASP A 197 -2.03 -11.65 5.30
N ASP A 198 -2.23 -10.43 4.79
CA ASP A 198 -3.28 -9.52 5.23
C ASP A 198 -4.67 -10.18 5.05
N LEU A 199 -4.87 -10.89 3.94
CA LEU A 199 -6.12 -11.62 3.67
C LEU A 199 -6.35 -12.76 4.68
N ILE A 200 -5.31 -13.51 5.03
CA ILE A 200 -5.39 -14.59 6.03
C ILE A 200 -5.71 -14.02 7.41
N GLU A 201 -5.01 -12.96 7.81
CA GLU A 201 -5.25 -12.29 9.09
C GLU A 201 -6.68 -11.76 9.16
N LEU A 202 -7.13 -11.05 8.13
CA LEU A 202 -8.48 -10.50 8.06
C LEU A 202 -9.54 -11.60 8.10
N LYS A 203 -9.34 -12.69 7.35
CA LYS A 203 -10.26 -13.84 7.37
C LYS A 203 -10.33 -14.49 8.73
N SER A 204 -9.21 -14.61 9.44
CA SER A 204 -9.18 -15.15 10.81
C SER A 204 -10.00 -14.28 11.77
N LYS A 205 -9.77 -12.95 11.75
CA LYS A 205 -10.55 -11.99 12.55
C LYS A 205 -12.04 -12.02 12.20
N TRP A 206 -12.37 -12.03 10.92
CA TRP A 206 -13.76 -12.03 10.45
C TRP A 206 -14.51 -13.31 10.82
N THR A 207 -13.87 -14.47 10.69
CA THR A 207 -14.50 -15.76 11.07
C THR A 207 -14.68 -15.92 12.57
N ALA A 208 -13.74 -15.40 13.37
CA ALA A 208 -13.93 -15.28 14.82
C ALA A 208 -15.13 -14.38 15.16
N TRP A 209 -15.29 -13.28 14.42
CA TRP A 209 -16.38 -12.34 14.61
C TRP A 209 -17.76 -12.93 14.25
N MET A 210 -17.89 -13.67 13.13
CA MET A 210 -19.15 -14.35 12.79
C MET A 210 -19.59 -15.40 13.82
N ARG A 211 -18.67 -15.89 14.66
CA ARG A 211 -18.98 -16.79 15.78
C ARG A 211 -19.41 -16.05 17.05
N CYS A 212 -19.16 -14.74 17.15
CA CYS A 212 -19.64 -13.87 18.22
C CYS A 212 -20.94 -13.17 17.80
N HIS A 213 -22.03 -13.93 17.63
CA HIS A 213 -23.36 -13.35 17.72
C HIS A 213 -23.57 -12.91 19.17
N VAL A 214 -23.89 -11.63 19.37
CA VAL A 214 -24.20 -10.92 20.64
C VAL A 214 -23.08 -9.93 21.06
N PHE A 215 -23.33 -8.65 20.75
CA PHE A 215 -22.59 -7.43 21.15
C PHE A 215 -21.14 -7.25 20.67
N CYS A 216 -20.94 -6.62 19.49
CA CYS A 216 -19.86 -5.62 19.32
C CYS A 216 -19.95 -4.89 17.96
N LEU A 217 -20.79 -3.85 17.86
CA LEU A 217 -20.83 -2.96 16.68
C LEU A 217 -19.82 -1.80 16.75
N SER A 218 -19.12 -1.61 17.87
CA SER A 218 -18.26 -0.43 18.10
C SER A 218 -16.80 -0.57 17.62
N TRP A 219 -16.32 -1.79 17.32
CA TRP A 219 -14.90 -2.04 17.00
C TRP A 219 -14.61 -2.20 15.49
N ILE A 220 -15.64 -2.23 14.65
CA ILE A 220 -15.55 -2.63 13.23
C ILE A 220 -14.98 -1.54 12.32
N LEU A 221 -15.16 -0.26 12.65
CA LEU A 221 -14.78 0.84 11.74
C LEU A 221 -13.29 1.20 11.75
N HIS A 222 -12.50 0.68 12.69
CA HIS A 222 -11.07 1.02 12.80
C HIS A 222 -10.14 0.09 11.99
N ASP A 223 -10.53 -1.18 11.75
CA ASP A 223 -9.66 -2.20 11.11
C ASP A 223 -9.97 -2.46 9.62
N ILE A 224 -11.09 -1.97 9.10
CA ILE A 224 -11.46 -2.13 7.67
C ILE A 224 -10.66 -1.19 6.73
N PRO A 225 -10.35 0.08 7.10
CA PRO A 225 -9.63 0.99 6.20
C PRO A 225 -8.22 0.53 5.83
N SER A 226 -7.60 -0.33 6.65
CA SER A 226 -6.24 -0.86 6.41
C SER A 226 -6.20 -2.01 5.40
N CYS A 227 -7.35 -2.57 5.00
CA CYS A 227 -7.42 -3.67 4.02
C CYS A 227 -8.28 -3.34 2.79
N PHE A 228 -9.22 -2.39 2.89
CA PHE A 228 -10.13 -2.04 1.80
C PHE A 228 -10.36 -0.53 1.72
N TRP A 229 -10.36 0.00 0.50
CA TRP A 229 -10.79 1.37 0.23
C TRP A 229 -12.28 1.57 0.55
N PRO A 230 -12.73 2.77 0.98
CA PRO A 230 -14.11 3.01 1.40
C PRO A 230 -15.17 2.71 0.32
N CYS A 231 -14.82 2.75 -0.98
CA CYS A 231 -15.79 2.60 -2.06
C CYS A 231 -16.24 1.17 -2.37
N TRP A 232 -15.56 0.14 -1.86
CA TRP A 232 -15.92 -1.27 -2.17
C TRP A 232 -16.92 -1.89 -1.19
N ILE A 233 -17.33 -1.16 -0.15
CA ILE A 233 -18.25 -1.67 0.89
C ILE A 233 -19.73 -1.64 0.44
N VAL A 234 -20.07 -1.02 -0.70
CA VAL A 234 -21.48 -0.78 -1.07
C VAL A 234 -22.18 -2.01 -1.67
N ASN A 235 -21.47 -3.08 -2.05
CA ASN A 235 -22.09 -4.24 -2.74
C ASN A 235 -21.87 -5.61 -2.06
N LEU A 236 -21.66 -5.64 -0.74
CA LEU A 236 -21.50 -6.91 0.01
C LEU A 236 -22.53 -7.10 1.14
N CYS A 237 -23.77 -6.66 0.93
CA CYS A 237 -24.93 -7.22 1.62
C CYS A 237 -25.92 -7.74 0.56
N PRO A 238 -26.41 -8.99 0.67
CA PRO A 238 -27.63 -9.40 -0.02
C PRO A 238 -28.86 -8.63 0.49
#